data_AF-A0A961LCB4-F1
#
_entry.id   AF-A0A961LCB4-F1
#
_cell.length_a   1.000
_cell.length_b   1.000
_cell.length_c   1.000
_cell.angle_alpha   90.00
_cell.angle_beta   90.00
_cell.angle_gamma   90.00
#
_symmetry.space_group_name_H-M   'P 1'
#
loop_
_entity.id
_entity.type
_entity.pdbx_description
1 polymer ?
#
loop_
_entity_poly.entity_id
_entity_poly.type
_entity_poly.pdbx_seq_one_letter_code
_entity_poly.pdbx_strand_id
1 'polypeptide(L)' 'NIKDVMPADKYAFWYEGKPWVGEPDRGIKEGDLRDGGSLETRAANVAYWHQWPDEYDYLMQKWDEFLSA' A
#
# COMPACT_ATOMS: atom_id res chain seq x y z
N ASN A 1 -5.22 -16.97 -1.22
CA ASN A 1 -5.06 -15.56 -1.62
C ASN A 1 -6.29 -14.79 -1.13
N ILE A 2 -6.23 -13.49 -0.79
CA ILE A 2 -7.43 -12.73 -0.35
C ILE A 2 -8.53 -12.73 -1.43
N LYS A 3 -8.14 -12.82 -2.70
CA LYS A 3 -9.05 -12.96 -3.84
C LYS A 3 -9.98 -14.18 -3.73
N ASP A 4 -9.54 -15.25 -3.07
CA ASP A 4 -10.29 -16.51 -3.00
C ASP A 4 -11.37 -16.51 -1.89
N VAL A 5 -11.27 -15.58 -0.93
CA VAL A 5 -12.15 -15.54 0.26
C VAL A 5 -12.98 -14.25 0.36
N MET A 6 -12.67 -13.25 -0.46
CA MET A 6 -13.42 -11.99 -0.53
C MET A 6 -14.55 -12.11 -1.57
N PRO A 7 -15.74 -11.56 -1.31
CA PRO A 7 -16.79 -11.45 -2.33
C PRO A 7 -16.28 -10.76 -3.59
N ALA A 8 -16.70 -11.25 -4.75
CA ALA A 8 -16.18 -10.80 -6.05
C ALA A 8 -16.33 -9.28 -6.25
N ASP A 9 -17.49 -8.73 -5.90
CA ASP A 9 -17.81 -7.30 -6.10
C ASP A 9 -16.96 -6.41 -5.18
N LYS A 10 -16.71 -6.88 -3.94
CA LYS A 10 -15.79 -6.22 -3.01
C LYS A 10 -14.36 -6.26 -3.53
N TYR A 11 -13.90 -7.39 -4.03
CA TYR A 11 -12.55 -7.49 -4.59
C TYR A 11 -12.40 -6.58 -5.82
N ALA A 12 -13.38 -6.61 -6.72
CA ALA A 12 -13.41 -5.79 -7.93
C ALA A 12 -13.29 -4.28 -7.64
N PHE A 13 -14.03 -3.78 -6.65
CA PHE A 13 -13.97 -2.37 -6.26
C PHE A 13 -12.66 -2.00 -5.55
N TRP A 14 -12.26 -2.76 -4.53
CA TRP A 14 -11.12 -2.38 -3.67
C TRP A 14 -9.75 -2.67 -4.30
N TYR A 15 -9.65 -3.71 -5.13
CA TYR A 15 -8.39 -4.17 -5.72
C TYR A 15 -8.30 -3.89 -7.21
N GLU A 16 -9.35 -4.15 -8.00
CA GLU A 16 -9.31 -4.03 -9.46
C GLU A 16 -9.72 -2.64 -9.97
N GLY A 17 -10.27 -1.77 -9.11
CA GLY A 17 -10.66 -0.41 -9.46
C GLY A 17 -11.92 -0.32 -10.32
N LYS A 18 -12.77 -1.36 -10.30
CA LYS A 18 -14.06 -1.37 -11.00
C LYS A 18 -15.12 -0.58 -10.21
N PRO A 19 -16.21 -0.12 -10.86
CA PRO A 19 -17.34 0.49 -10.16
C PRO A 19 -17.92 -0.42 -9.09
N TRP A 20 -18.47 0.18 -8.02
CA TRP A 20 -19.18 -0.56 -6.99
C TRP A 20 -20.46 -1.18 -7.55
N VAL A 21 -20.70 -2.44 -7.21
CA VAL A 21 -21.93 -3.17 -7.54
C VAL A 21 -22.46 -3.79 -6.25
N GLY A 22 -23.65 -3.38 -5.84
CA GLY A 22 -24.33 -3.84 -4.65
C GLY A 22 -24.88 -2.71 -3.77
N GLU A 23 -25.48 -3.11 -2.65
CA GLU A 23 -26.05 -2.19 -1.68
C GLU A 23 -25.03 -1.16 -1.17
N PRO A 24 -25.46 0.04 -0.76
CA PRO A 24 -24.56 1.05 -0.24
C PRO A 24 -23.72 0.52 0.94
N ASP A 25 -22.40 0.67 0.86
CA ASP A 25 -21.46 0.22 1.90
C ASP A 25 -20.58 1.39 2.33
N ARG A 26 -20.67 1.79 3.61
CA ARG A 26 -19.82 2.85 4.22
C ARG A 26 -19.77 4.15 3.40
N GLY A 27 -20.90 4.53 2.81
CA GLY A 27 -21.04 5.76 2.01
C GLY A 27 -20.73 5.60 0.52
N ILE A 28 -20.28 4.42 0.08
CA ILE A 28 -20.18 4.04 -1.34
C ILE A 28 -21.60 3.75 -1.85
N LYS A 29 -21.94 4.27 -3.03
CA LYS A 29 -23.21 4.02 -3.74
C LYS A 29 -22.96 3.18 -4.98
N GLU A 30 -24.02 2.58 -5.50
CA GLU A 30 -23.99 1.85 -6.78
C GLU A 30 -23.33 2.70 -7.88
N GLY A 31 -22.36 2.12 -8.57
CA GLY A 31 -21.63 2.77 -9.65
C GLY A 31 -20.50 3.72 -9.23
N ASP A 32 -20.30 3.97 -7.93
CA ASP A 32 -19.17 4.79 -7.48
C ASP A 32 -17.84 4.15 -7.87
N LEU A 33 -16.87 4.99 -8.20
CA LEU A 33 -15.50 4.60 -8.50
C LEU A 33 -14.57 4.98 -7.36
N ARG A 34 -13.56 4.14 -7.13
CA ARG A 34 -12.50 4.45 -6.17
C ARG A 34 -11.49 5.42 -6.77
N ASP A 35 -11.21 6.50 -6.04
CA ASP A 35 -10.19 7.47 -6.41
C ASP A 35 -8.81 6.82 -6.58
N GLY A 36 -8.11 7.21 -7.64
CA GLY A 36 -6.77 6.70 -7.97
C GLY A 36 -6.75 5.32 -8.64
N GLY A 37 -7.92 4.73 -8.93
CA GLY A 37 -8.04 3.48 -9.69
C GLY A 37 -7.73 2.22 -8.87
N SER A 38 -7.16 1.21 -9.54
CA SER A 38 -6.87 -0.10 -8.93
C SER A 38 -5.85 0.01 -7.80
N LEU A 39 -5.81 -1.00 -6.93
CA LEU A 39 -4.77 -1.08 -5.89
C LEU A 39 -3.38 -1.12 -6.52
N GLU A 40 -3.21 -1.83 -7.63
CA GLU A 40 -1.95 -1.90 -8.38
C GLU A 40 -1.47 -0.51 -8.81
N THR A 41 -2.35 0.28 -9.44
CA THR A 41 -2.02 1.66 -9.87
C THR A 41 -1.66 2.54 -8.68
N ARG A 42 -2.43 2.47 -7.59
CA ARG A 42 -2.14 3.27 -6.38
C ARG A 42 -0.84 2.85 -5.71
N ALA A 43 -0.56 1.55 -5.65
CA ALA A 43 0.65 1.01 -5.05
C ALA A 43 1.90 1.34 -5.88
N ALA A 44 1.79 1.37 -7.22
CA ALA A 44 2.89 1.75 -8.10
C ALA A 44 3.36 3.20 -7.88
N ASN A 45 2.49 4.08 -7.37
CA ASN A 45 2.83 5.46 -7.04
C ASN A 45 3.47 5.64 -5.65
N VAL A 46 3.57 4.56 -4.85
CA VAL A 46 4.25 4.61 -3.55
C VAL A 46 5.75 4.42 -3.78
N ALA A 47 6.50 5.52 -3.69
CA ALA A 47 7.96 5.47 -3.66
C ALA A 47 8.46 5.58 -2.21
N TYR A 48 9.42 4.72 -1.84
CA TYR A 48 10.14 4.82 -0.58
C TYR A 48 11.45 5.56 -0.81
N TRP A 49 11.64 6.66 -0.07
CA TRP A 49 12.94 7.32 -0.03
C TRP A 49 13.74 6.78 1.14
N HIS A 50 14.67 5.86 0.87
CA HIS A 50 15.75 5.61 1.81
C HIS A 50 16.85 6.63 1.53
N GLN A 51 16.97 7.65 2.38
CA GLN A 51 18.19 8.46 2.41
C GLN A 51 19.22 7.73 3.27
N TRP A 52 20.34 7.39 2.65
CA TRP A 52 21.55 7.01 3.36
C TRP A 52 22.34 8.31 3.59
N PRO A 53 22.56 8.73 4.85
CA PRO A 53 23.45 9.85 5.13
C PRO A 53 24.86 9.56 4.59
N ASP A 54 25.59 10.59 4.18
CA ASP A 54 26.97 10.45 3.69
C ASP A 54 27.88 9.81 4.76
N GLU A 55 27.54 9.98 6.04
CA GLU A 55 28.28 9.46 7.19
C GLU A 55 27.78 8.09 7.70
N TYR A 56 26.90 7.40 6.96
CA TYR A 56 26.31 6.13 7.42
C TYR A 56 27.38 5.13 7.91
N ASP A 57 28.44 4.93 7.13
CA ASP A 57 29.48 3.96 7.46
C ASP A 57 30.20 4.32 8.76
N TYR A 58 30.42 5.62 9.00
CA TYR A 58 31.03 6.10 10.24
C TYR A 58 30.11 5.86 11.44
N LEU A 59 28.81 6.14 11.31
CA LEU A 59 27.84 5.90 12.37
C LEU A 59 27.72 4.41 12.72
N MET A 60 27.70 3.54 11.71
CA MET A 60 27.66 2.10 11.93
C MET A 60 28.92 1.58 12.60
N GLN A 61 30.10 2.10 12.23
CA GLN A 61 31.35 1.76 12.90
C GLN A 61 31.32 2.16 14.39
N LYS A 62 30.84 3.37 14.70
CA LYS A 62 30.74 3.83 16.10
C LYS A 62 29.71 3.06 16.91
N TRP A 63 28.62 2.65 16.28
CA TRP A 63 27.63 1.79 16.91
C TRP A 63 28.20 0.41 17.25
N ASP A 64 28.96 -0.20 16.33
CA ASP A 64 29.61 -1.50 16.56
C ASP A 64 30.69 -1.41 17.65
N GLU A 65 31.50 -0.35 17.65
CA GLU A 65 32.45 -0.05 18.73
C GLU A 65 31.75 0.07 20.10
N PHE A 66 30.59 0.74 20.15
CA PHE A 66 29.82 0.89 21.38
C PHE A 66 29.25 -0.45 21.89
N LEU A 67 28.73 -1.28 20.99
CA LEU A 67 28.12 -2.57 21.37
C LEU A 67 29.13 -3.65 21.75
N SER A 68 30.36 -3.56 21.23
CA SER A 68 31.42 -4.54 21.47
C SER A 68 32.30 -4.22 22.69
N ALA A 69 32.04 -3.10 23.38
CA ALA A 69 32.77 -2.64 24.56
C ALA A 69 32.29 -3.28 25.88
#